data_AF-A0A1S3DI84-F1
#
_entry.id   AF-A0A1S3DI84-F1
#
_cell.length_a   1.000
_cell.length_b   1.000
_cell.length_c   1.000
_cell.angle_alpha   90.00
_cell.angle_beta   90.00
_cell.angle_gamma   90.00
#
_symmetry.space_group_name_H-M   'P 1'
#
loop_
_entity.id
_entity.type
_entity.pdbx_description
1 polymer ?
#
loop_
_entity_poly.entity_id
_entity_poly.type
_entity_poly.pdbx_seq_one_letter_code
_entity_poly.pdbx_strand_id
1 'polypeptide(L)'
;MTRTDLEKLINQSKASNTHLNKFLHEKITPHVRHPNDVHKASILSKIHVHYCTDYYEILALVMNIENHLTQPNVNIKLIVIDNITFLFHNEQNSNYLKRTKDVYFLLNLLSDMAKRHNLAVILINQLTTKYFDSNQRKVVPALGETFAHRVQTRLLLQKVDGLSQEVESDAQLFMCLIDKMCVHNAEMIGKKHVLFQINTNGIRDV
;
A
#
# COMPACT_ATOMS: atom_id res chain seq x y z
N MET A 1 8.63 -1.17 -23.52
CA MET A 1 7.83 0.06 -23.45
C MET A 1 8.82 1.18 -23.19
N THR A 2 8.92 2.15 -24.10
CA THR A 2 9.84 3.27 -23.95
C THR A 2 9.24 4.31 -22.97
N ARG A 3 10.06 5.22 -22.45
CA ARG A 3 9.60 6.32 -21.58
C ARG A 3 8.52 7.16 -22.27
N THR A 4 8.65 7.38 -23.58
CA THR A 4 7.70 8.12 -24.42
C THR A 4 6.35 7.41 -24.55
N ASP A 5 6.35 6.08 -24.67
CA ASP A 5 5.10 5.29 -24.72
C ASP A 5 4.36 5.35 -23.38
N LEU A 6 5.12 5.31 -22.28
CA LEU A 6 4.60 5.42 -20.93
C LEU A 6 3.95 6.79 -20.70
N GLU A 7 4.62 7.86 -21.12
CA GLU A 7 4.12 9.24 -21.02
C GLU A 7 2.83 9.44 -21.82
N LYS A 8 2.71 8.84 -23.01
CA LYS A 8 1.46 8.87 -23.79
C LYS A 8 0.30 8.16 -23.06
N LEU A 9 0.53 6.96 -22.54
CA LEU A 9 -0.49 6.21 -21.79
C LEU A 9 -0.92 6.93 -20.51
N ILE A 10 0.04 7.55 -19.81
CA ILE A 10 -0.21 8.39 -18.64
C ILE A 10 -1.05 9.61 -19.02
N ASN A 11 -0.72 10.31 -20.12
CA ASN A 11 -1.47 11.47 -20.54
C ASN A 11 -2.90 11.13 -20.99
N GLN A 12 -3.10 9.95 -21.59
CA GLN A 12 -4.43 9.42 -21.92
C GLN A 12 -5.25 9.09 -20.66
N SER A 13 -4.62 8.47 -19.66
CA SER A 13 -5.24 8.20 -18.35
C SER A 13 -5.59 9.50 -17.60
N LYS A 14 -4.67 10.48 -17.61
CA LYS A 14 -4.90 11.84 -17.06
C LYS A 14 -6.06 12.54 -17.73
N ALA A 15 -6.13 12.53 -19.07
CA ALA A 15 -7.22 13.16 -19.81
C ALA A 15 -8.60 12.54 -19.49
N SER A 16 -8.61 11.25 -19.14
CA SER A 16 -9.84 10.52 -18.79
C SER A 16 -10.27 10.69 -17.33
N ASN A 17 -9.35 11.08 -16.43
CA ASN A 17 -9.63 11.27 -15.00
C ASN A 17 -9.65 12.74 -14.58
N THR A 18 -10.84 13.35 -14.61
CA THR A 18 -11.09 14.73 -14.15
C THR A 18 -10.65 14.95 -12.69
N HIS A 19 -10.75 13.92 -11.85
CA HIS A 19 -10.33 13.95 -10.45
C HIS A 19 -8.80 13.94 -10.29
N LEU A 20 -8.09 13.17 -11.12
CA LEU A 20 -6.63 13.18 -11.15
C LEU A 20 -6.13 14.55 -11.62
N ASN A 21 -6.72 15.14 -12.67
CA ASN A 21 -6.38 16.50 -13.09
C ASN A 21 -6.66 17.56 -12.02
N LYS A 22 -7.76 17.43 -11.28
CA LYS A 22 -8.06 18.32 -10.16
C LYS A 22 -7.00 18.21 -9.07
N PHE A 23 -6.57 17.00 -8.69
CA PHE A 23 -5.45 16.80 -7.75
C PHE A 23 -4.09 17.25 -8.30
N LEU A 24 -3.87 17.07 -9.61
CA LEU A 24 -2.66 17.53 -10.31
C LEU A 24 -2.52 19.07 -10.30
N HIS A 25 -3.63 19.80 -10.17
CA HIS A 25 -3.68 21.26 -10.21
C HIS A 25 -4.06 21.92 -8.87
N GLU A 26 -4.76 21.23 -7.98
CA GLU A 26 -4.90 21.64 -6.59
C GLU A 26 -3.54 21.48 -5.91
N LYS A 27 -2.85 22.61 -5.74
CA LYS A 27 -1.84 22.74 -4.68
C LYS A 27 -2.43 22.06 -3.44
N ILE A 28 -1.69 21.14 -2.84
CA ILE A 28 -1.99 20.63 -1.49
C ILE A 28 -2.14 21.87 -0.60
N THR A 29 -3.38 22.32 -0.41
CA THR A 29 -3.68 23.62 0.19
C THR A 29 -4.31 23.36 1.55
N PRO A 30 -3.78 23.96 2.62
CA PRO A 30 -4.34 23.78 3.93
C PRO A 30 -5.67 24.56 4.05
N HIS A 31 -6.77 23.85 4.27
CA HIS A 31 -8.05 24.49 4.61
C HIS A 31 -8.04 25.03 6.07
N VAL A 32 -8.67 26.18 6.27
CA VAL A 32 -8.84 26.94 7.53
C VAL A 32 -10.35 27.03 7.86
N ARG A 33 -10.88 27.13 9.09
CA ARG A 33 -10.86 26.35 10.36
C ARG A 33 -12.11 26.78 11.18
N HIS A 34 -12.58 25.96 12.14
CA HIS A 34 -13.44 26.34 13.29
C HIS A 34 -12.78 25.83 14.61
N PRO A 35 -12.91 26.49 15.79
CA PRO A 35 -11.92 26.41 16.90
C PRO A 35 -11.83 25.11 17.74
N ASN A 36 -12.87 24.27 17.80
CA ASN A 36 -12.84 22.99 18.54
C ASN A 36 -12.68 21.76 17.64
N ASP A 37 -12.89 21.91 16.33
CA ASP A 37 -12.61 20.89 15.30
C ASP A 37 -11.16 20.95 14.79
N VAL A 38 -10.38 21.90 15.31
CA VAL A 38 -9.04 22.26 14.80
C VAL A 38 -8.12 21.06 14.71
N HIS A 39 -8.12 20.17 15.70
CA HIS A 39 -7.16 19.06 15.73
C HIS A 39 -7.54 17.95 14.73
N LYS A 40 -8.81 17.55 14.67
CA LYS A 40 -9.29 16.54 13.73
C LYS A 40 -9.22 17.04 12.29
N ALA A 41 -9.75 18.23 12.03
CA ALA A 41 -9.69 18.84 10.71
C ALA A 41 -8.24 19.07 10.26
N SER A 42 -7.34 19.46 11.16
CA SER A 42 -5.91 19.62 10.83
C SER A 42 -5.16 18.32 10.58
N ILE A 43 -5.61 17.19 11.11
CA ILE A 43 -5.07 15.87 10.75
C ILE A 43 -5.61 15.46 9.39
N LEU A 44 -6.94 15.50 9.23
CA LEU A 44 -7.61 15.07 8.00
C LEU A 44 -7.18 15.90 6.78
N SER A 45 -6.88 17.19 6.95
CA SER A 45 -6.37 18.05 5.88
C SER A 45 -4.99 17.65 5.35
N LYS A 46 -4.29 16.72 6.02
CA LYS A 46 -2.98 16.20 5.62
C LYS A 46 -3.08 14.79 5.00
N ILE A 47 -4.29 14.23 4.90
CA ILE A 47 -4.54 12.91 4.33
C ILE A 47 -5.17 13.09 2.96
N HIS A 48 -4.48 12.61 1.93
CA HIS A 48 -4.95 12.66 0.55
C HIS A 48 -5.39 11.25 0.13
N VAL A 49 -6.62 11.14 -0.37
CA VAL A 49 -7.20 9.86 -0.79
C VAL A 49 -7.57 9.94 -2.26
N HIS A 50 -7.04 9.00 -3.05
CA HIS A 50 -7.36 8.85 -4.46
C HIS A 50 -7.79 7.42 -4.74
N TYR A 51 -8.94 7.31 -5.42
CA TYR A 51 -9.41 6.05 -5.96
C TYR A 51 -8.85 5.89 -7.37
N CYS A 52 -8.15 4.79 -7.62
CA CYS A 52 -7.63 4.44 -8.94
C CYS A 52 -8.38 3.22 -9.48
N THR A 53 -8.77 3.26 -10.74
CA THR A 53 -9.51 2.17 -11.41
C THR A 53 -8.61 1.24 -12.22
N ASP A 54 -7.41 1.70 -12.59
CA ASP A 54 -6.45 0.92 -13.37
C ASP A 54 -4.99 1.16 -12.97
N TYR A 55 -4.10 0.35 -13.57
CA TYR A 55 -2.65 0.43 -13.36
C TYR A 55 -2.04 1.78 -13.76
N TYR A 56 -2.51 2.35 -14.87
CA TYR A 56 -1.95 3.57 -15.42
C TYR A 56 -2.32 4.79 -14.58
N GLU A 57 -3.50 4.79 -13.95
CA GLU A 57 -3.90 5.81 -12.98
C GLU A 57 -2.99 5.80 -11.74
N ILE A 58 -2.71 4.61 -11.17
CA ILE A 58 -1.71 4.51 -10.10
C ILE A 58 -0.37 5.05 -10.57
N LEU A 59 0.08 4.61 -11.74
CA LEU A 59 1.39 4.98 -12.21
C LEU A 59 1.51 6.50 -12.44
N ALA A 60 0.49 7.10 -13.04
CA ALA A 60 0.38 8.54 -13.23
C ALA A 60 0.40 9.29 -11.89
N LEU A 61 -0.32 8.78 -10.88
CA LEU A 61 -0.36 9.37 -9.54
C LEU A 61 0.99 9.27 -8.84
N VAL A 62 1.66 8.12 -8.89
CA VAL A 62 2.99 7.92 -8.28
C VAL A 62 4.04 8.83 -8.94
N MET A 63 4.07 8.90 -10.28
CA MET A 63 4.98 9.81 -10.99
C MET A 63 4.67 11.28 -10.71
N ASN A 64 3.41 11.61 -10.46
CA ASN A 64 3.07 12.97 -10.05
C ASN A 64 3.51 13.29 -8.62
N ILE A 65 3.30 12.37 -7.69
CA ILE A 65 3.78 12.51 -6.31
C ILE A 65 5.29 12.73 -6.31
N GLU A 66 6.03 11.95 -7.11
CA GLU A 66 7.47 12.11 -7.30
C GLU A 66 7.84 13.54 -7.73
N ASN A 67 7.14 14.11 -8.71
CA ASN A 67 7.39 15.50 -9.14
C ASN A 67 7.08 16.51 -8.02
N HIS A 68 6.02 16.29 -7.25
CA HIS A 68 5.62 17.17 -6.16
C HIS A 68 6.55 17.11 -4.96
N LEU A 69 7.14 15.95 -4.66
CA LEU A 69 8.09 15.77 -3.57
C LEU A 69 9.35 16.65 -3.72
N THR A 70 9.64 17.12 -4.94
CA THR A 70 10.74 18.06 -5.20
C THR A 70 10.38 19.53 -4.93
N GLN A 71 9.08 19.85 -4.75
CA GLN A 71 8.62 21.22 -4.55
C GLN A 71 8.81 21.68 -3.10
N PRO A 72 9.11 22.98 -2.87
CA PRO A 72 9.16 23.55 -1.54
C PRO A 72 7.82 23.37 -0.79
N ASN A 73 7.89 23.05 0.50
CA ASN A 73 6.73 22.86 1.39
C ASN A 73 5.86 21.62 1.15
N VAL A 74 6.26 20.69 0.26
CA VAL A 74 5.63 19.37 0.17
C VAL A 74 6.34 18.40 1.11
N ASN A 75 5.59 17.76 2.00
CA ASN A 75 6.13 16.80 2.96
C ASN A 75 5.23 15.57 3.09
N ILE A 76 5.40 14.62 2.18
CA ILE A 76 4.71 13.33 2.22
C ILE A 76 5.63 12.33 2.92
N LYS A 77 5.13 11.70 3.99
CA LYS A 77 5.89 10.70 4.77
C LYS A 77 5.42 9.27 4.58
N LEU A 78 4.23 9.08 4.00
CA LEU A 78 3.62 7.77 3.82
C LEU A 78 2.80 7.73 2.54
N ILE A 79 2.97 6.67 1.77
CA ILE A 79 2.08 6.27 0.68
C ILE A 79 1.47 4.91 1.02
N VAL A 80 0.16 4.80 0.92
CA VAL A 80 -0.57 3.55 1.10
C VAL A 80 -1.29 3.21 -0.21
N ILE A 81 -1.08 2.00 -0.72
CA ILE A 81 -1.83 1.46 -1.87
C ILE A 81 -2.72 0.32 -1.38
N ASP A 82 -4.03 0.58 -1.37
CA ASP A 82 -5.06 -0.37 -0.98
C ASP A 82 -5.98 -0.70 -2.16
N ASN A 83 -5.91 -1.88 -2.79
CA ASN A 83 -4.90 -2.93 -2.63
C ASN A 83 -4.05 -3.04 -3.91
N ILE A 84 -2.88 -3.65 -3.84
CA ILE A 84 -2.03 -3.83 -5.04
C ILE A 84 -2.55 -4.94 -5.97
N THR A 85 -3.49 -5.78 -5.51
CA THR A 85 -3.97 -6.94 -6.26
C THR A 85 -4.94 -6.60 -7.35
N PHE A 86 -5.63 -5.47 -7.32
CA PHE A 86 -6.54 -5.08 -8.41
C PHE A 86 -5.83 -5.00 -9.77
N LEU A 87 -4.50 -4.75 -9.78
CA LEU A 87 -3.67 -4.79 -11.00
C LEU A 87 -3.79 -6.12 -11.79
N PHE A 88 -4.31 -7.17 -11.13
CA PHE A 88 -4.45 -8.53 -11.66
C PHE A 88 -5.90 -8.91 -12.01
N HIS A 89 -6.89 -8.08 -11.67
CA HIS A 89 -8.31 -8.43 -11.78
C HIS A 89 -8.96 -7.98 -13.11
N ASN A 90 -8.34 -7.06 -13.85
CA ASN A 90 -8.92 -6.60 -15.12
C ASN A 90 -8.58 -7.56 -16.27
N GLU A 91 -9.59 -8.01 -17.02
CA GLU A 91 -9.48 -8.93 -18.17
C GLU A 91 -8.49 -8.46 -19.25
N GLN A 92 -8.21 -7.15 -19.30
CA GLN A 92 -7.24 -6.52 -20.20
C GLN A 92 -5.77 -6.93 -19.94
N ASN A 93 -5.50 -7.66 -18.85
CA ASN A 93 -4.16 -8.12 -18.44
C ASN A 93 -4.00 -9.65 -18.52
N SER A 94 -4.55 -10.29 -19.54
CA SER A 94 -4.35 -11.73 -19.82
C SER A 94 -2.88 -12.11 -20.05
N ASN A 95 -2.01 -11.13 -20.37
CA ASN A 95 -0.57 -11.33 -20.52
C ASN A 95 0.16 -11.24 -19.17
N TYR A 96 0.45 -12.41 -18.60
CA TYR A 96 1.23 -12.57 -17.35
C TYR A 96 2.57 -11.82 -17.35
N LEU A 97 3.29 -11.85 -18.47
CA LEU A 97 4.63 -11.25 -18.55
C LEU A 97 4.57 -9.73 -18.52
N LYS A 98 3.62 -9.13 -19.24
CA LYS A 98 3.38 -7.67 -19.20
C LYS A 98 3.05 -7.24 -17.78
N ARG A 99 2.09 -7.93 -17.14
CA ARG A 99 1.66 -7.66 -15.77
C ARG A 99 2.82 -7.73 -14.76
N THR A 100 3.67 -8.74 -14.88
CA THR A 100 4.86 -8.88 -14.03
C THR A 100 5.80 -7.69 -14.23
N LYS A 101 6.05 -7.28 -15.47
CA LYS A 101 6.89 -6.10 -15.78
C LYS A 101 6.30 -4.80 -15.21
N ASP A 102 5.00 -4.61 -15.36
CA ASP A 102 4.29 -3.42 -14.89
C ASP A 102 4.37 -3.30 -13.35
N VAL A 103 4.07 -4.39 -12.63
CA VAL A 103 4.21 -4.44 -11.16
C VAL A 103 5.65 -4.18 -10.74
N TYR A 104 6.62 -4.77 -11.44
CA TYR A 104 8.04 -4.56 -11.15
C TYR A 104 8.46 -3.11 -11.33
N PHE A 105 8.00 -2.48 -12.40
CA PHE A 105 8.28 -1.08 -12.67
C PHE A 105 7.73 -0.20 -11.53
N LEU A 106 6.46 -0.41 -11.15
CA LEU A 106 5.84 0.31 -10.05
C LEU A 106 6.58 0.11 -8.72
N LEU A 107 6.93 -1.13 -8.37
CA LEU A 107 7.67 -1.43 -7.14
C LEU A 107 9.04 -0.75 -7.10
N ASN A 108 9.77 -0.76 -8.20
CA ASN A 108 11.07 -0.11 -8.28
C ASN A 108 10.93 1.41 -8.12
N LEU A 109 9.94 2.01 -8.79
CA LEU A 109 9.64 3.44 -8.67
C LEU A 109 9.31 3.82 -7.22
N LEU A 110 8.42 3.07 -6.57
CA LEU A 110 8.04 3.30 -5.18
C LEU A 110 9.22 3.12 -4.22
N SER A 111 10.04 2.08 -4.41
CA SER A 111 11.20 1.81 -3.55
C SER A 111 12.29 2.88 -3.70
N ASP A 112 12.53 3.35 -4.92
CA ASP A 112 13.48 4.42 -5.20
C ASP A 112 13.00 5.75 -4.61
N MET A 113 11.73 6.10 -4.83
CA MET A 113 11.09 7.27 -4.24
C MET A 113 11.14 7.24 -2.71
N ALA A 114 10.85 6.09 -2.08
CA ALA A 114 10.93 5.90 -0.64
C ALA A 114 12.32 6.22 -0.07
N LYS A 115 13.37 5.74 -0.75
CA LYS A 115 14.77 5.98 -0.36
C LYS A 115 15.18 7.44 -0.53
N ARG A 116 14.88 8.03 -1.69
CA ARG A 116 15.32 9.40 -2.02
C ARG A 116 14.64 10.46 -1.17
N HIS A 117 13.37 10.26 -0.82
CA HIS A 117 12.56 11.24 -0.11
C HIS A 117 12.32 10.90 1.36
N ASN A 118 12.93 9.81 1.86
CA ASN A 118 12.76 9.32 3.22
C ASN A 118 11.29 9.22 3.63
N LEU A 119 10.52 8.45 2.85
CA LEU A 119 9.11 8.14 3.09
C LEU A 119 8.89 6.63 3.19
N ALA A 120 7.80 6.24 3.83
CA ALA A 120 7.35 4.85 3.88
C ALA A 120 6.35 4.54 2.76
N VAL A 121 6.38 3.31 2.25
CA VAL A 121 5.38 2.79 1.30
C VAL A 121 4.78 1.53 1.90
N ILE A 122 3.45 1.51 2.03
CA ILE A 122 2.67 0.35 2.46
C ILE A 122 1.84 -0.14 1.28
N LEU A 123 1.96 -1.43 0.97
CA LEU A 123 1.16 -2.10 -0.04
C LEU A 123 0.27 -3.13 0.64
N ILE A 124 -1.05 -2.96 0.52
CA ILE A 124 -2.01 -3.94 1.00
C ILE A 124 -2.20 -4.98 -0.09
N ASN A 125 -2.01 -6.24 0.26
CA ASN A 125 -2.11 -7.38 -0.67
C ASN A 125 -3.17 -8.34 -0.16
N GLN A 126 -3.89 -8.98 -1.08
CA GLN A 126 -4.85 -10.03 -0.74
C GLN A 126 -4.18 -11.40 -0.74
N LEU A 127 -4.79 -12.35 -0.02
CA LEU A 127 -4.43 -13.76 -0.07
C LEU A 127 -5.31 -14.47 -1.11
N THR A 128 -4.71 -15.41 -1.85
CA THR A 128 -5.38 -16.29 -2.81
C THR A 128 -5.11 -17.74 -2.47
N THR A 129 -5.88 -18.65 -3.07
CA THR A 129 -5.67 -20.10 -2.91
C THR A 129 -4.90 -20.63 -4.11
N LYS A 130 -3.72 -21.19 -3.85
CA LYS A 130 -2.96 -21.97 -4.84
C LYS A 130 -3.36 -23.44 -4.71
N TYR A 131 -3.72 -24.04 -5.84
CA TYR A 131 -4.05 -25.45 -5.96
C TYR A 131 -2.81 -26.21 -6.43
N PHE A 132 -2.54 -27.35 -5.82
CA PHE A 132 -1.49 -28.29 -6.23
C PHE A 132 -2.12 -29.59 -6.76
N ASP A 133 -1.36 -30.35 -7.55
CA ASP A 133 -1.84 -31.57 -8.23
C ASP A 133 -2.35 -32.67 -7.29
N SER A 134 -2.01 -32.62 -6.00
CA SER A 134 -2.34 -33.61 -4.96
C SER A 134 -3.58 -33.26 -4.11
N ASN A 135 -4.52 -32.48 -4.63
CA ASN A 135 -5.69 -31.96 -3.89
C ASN A 135 -5.33 -31.05 -2.70
N GLN A 136 -4.06 -30.65 -2.59
CA GLN A 136 -3.58 -29.72 -1.58
C GLN A 136 -3.90 -28.29 -2.01
N ARG A 137 -4.41 -27.51 -1.06
CA ARG A 137 -4.70 -26.09 -1.23
C ARG A 137 -3.87 -25.31 -0.21
N LYS A 138 -3.21 -24.25 -0.67
CA LYS A 138 -2.46 -23.36 0.22
C LYS A 138 -2.91 -21.93 0.02
N VAL A 139 -3.19 -21.26 1.13
CA VAL A 139 -3.39 -19.81 1.15
C VAL A 139 -2.01 -19.15 0.94
N VAL A 140 -1.90 -18.33 -0.10
CA VAL A 140 -0.66 -17.65 -0.48
C VAL A 140 -0.95 -16.18 -0.78
N PRO A 141 0.01 -15.26 -0.59
CA PRO A 141 -0.14 -13.90 -1.08
C PRO A 141 -0.32 -13.88 -2.60
N ALA A 142 -1.19 -12.99 -3.10
CA ALA A 142 -1.33 -12.79 -4.52
C ALA A 142 -0.05 -12.22 -5.16
N LEU A 143 -0.01 -12.19 -6.49
CA LEU A 143 1.08 -11.69 -7.35
C LEU A 143 2.32 -12.59 -7.46
N GLY A 144 2.33 -13.72 -6.75
CA GLY A 144 3.34 -14.77 -6.90
C GLY A 144 4.69 -14.44 -6.24
N GLU A 145 5.62 -15.40 -6.37
CA GLU A 145 6.92 -15.35 -5.68
C GLU A 145 7.80 -14.20 -6.17
N THR A 146 7.73 -13.90 -7.46
CA THR A 146 8.45 -12.82 -8.14
C THR A 146 8.17 -11.47 -7.43
N PHE A 147 6.90 -11.15 -7.17
CA PHE A 147 6.52 -10.00 -6.35
C PHE A 147 7.07 -10.10 -4.90
N ALA A 148 6.91 -11.25 -4.25
CA ALA A 148 7.34 -11.46 -2.87
C ALA A 148 8.86 -11.25 -2.65
N HIS A 149 9.69 -11.55 -3.66
CA HIS A 149 11.13 -11.31 -3.57
C HIS A 149 11.49 -9.83 -3.51
N ARG A 150 10.70 -8.95 -4.14
CA ARG A 150 10.95 -7.49 -4.18
C ARG A 150 10.46 -6.76 -2.94
N VAL A 151 9.44 -7.27 -2.27
CA VAL A 151 8.93 -6.69 -1.01
C VAL A 151 9.96 -6.89 0.09
N GLN A 152 10.38 -5.82 0.76
CA GLN A 152 11.45 -5.87 1.77
C GLN A 152 10.97 -6.42 3.12
N THR A 153 9.77 -6.01 3.53
CA THR A 153 9.11 -6.43 4.78
C THR A 153 7.69 -6.84 4.46
N ARG A 154 7.28 -8.01 4.96
CA ARG A 154 5.98 -8.63 4.72
C ARG A 154 5.39 -9.08 6.04
N LEU A 155 4.21 -8.54 6.32
CA LEU A 155 3.42 -8.83 7.51
C LEU A 155 2.18 -9.61 7.07
N LEU A 156 1.91 -10.72 7.73
CA LEU A 156 0.71 -11.52 7.53
C LEU A 156 -0.18 -11.36 8.75
N LEU A 157 -1.39 -10.86 8.54
CA LEU A 157 -2.35 -10.60 9.60
C LEU A 157 -3.32 -11.77 9.70
N GLN A 158 -3.56 -12.24 10.93
CA GLN A 158 -4.45 -13.34 11.22
C GLN A 158 -5.32 -13.00 12.43
N LYS A 159 -6.60 -13.34 12.35
CA LYS A 159 -7.50 -13.37 13.51
C LYS A 159 -7.16 -14.60 14.36
N VAL A 160 -7.01 -14.43 15.67
CA VAL A 160 -6.77 -15.55 16.57
C VAL A 160 -8.11 -16.02 17.13
N ASP A 161 -8.49 -17.25 16.85
CA ASP A 161 -9.67 -17.89 17.42
C ASP A 161 -9.23 -18.70 18.66
N GLY A 162 -9.90 -18.50 19.81
CA GLY A 162 -9.76 -19.39 20.98
C GLY A 162 -8.75 -19.01 22.08
N LEU A 163 -8.04 -17.87 22.01
CA LEU A 163 -7.19 -17.38 23.11
C LEU A 163 -7.91 -16.43 24.09
N SER A 164 -9.22 -16.21 23.92
CA SER A 164 -10.04 -15.38 24.81
C SER A 164 -10.20 -15.95 26.23
N GLN A 165 -9.62 -17.11 26.53
CA GLN A 165 -9.62 -17.69 27.88
C GLN A 165 -8.43 -17.24 28.76
N GLU A 166 -7.35 -16.68 28.18
CA GLU A 166 -6.17 -16.24 28.94
C GLU A 166 -6.08 -14.71 29.12
N VAL A 167 -6.97 -13.95 28.48
CA VAL A 167 -7.08 -12.50 28.65
C VAL A 167 -8.38 -12.21 29.39
N GLU A 168 -8.32 -11.49 30.51
CA GLU A 168 -9.48 -11.12 31.36
C GLU A 168 -10.56 -10.27 30.65
N SER A 169 -10.41 -10.02 29.35
CA SER A 169 -11.35 -9.28 28.52
C SER A 169 -11.77 -10.12 27.31
N ASP A 170 -13.06 -10.08 26.95
CA ASP A 170 -13.63 -10.63 25.70
C ASP A 170 -13.06 -9.98 24.41
N ALA A 171 -11.92 -9.30 24.49
CA ALA A 171 -11.31 -8.59 23.38
C ALA A 171 -10.78 -9.56 22.33
N GLN A 172 -11.23 -9.35 21.09
CA GLN A 172 -10.74 -10.10 19.93
C GLN A 172 -9.24 -9.86 19.73
N LEU A 173 -8.46 -10.94 19.82
CA LEU A 173 -7.02 -10.92 19.54
C LEU A 173 -6.74 -11.13 18.05
N PHE A 174 -5.69 -10.46 17.58
CA PHE A 174 -5.11 -10.61 16.26
C PHE A 174 -3.62 -10.89 16.40
N MET A 175 -3.06 -11.56 15.40
CA MET A 175 -1.65 -11.88 15.30
C MET A 175 -1.09 -11.32 14.00
N CYS A 176 0.04 -10.65 14.12
CA CYS A 176 0.86 -10.21 13.00
C CYS A 176 2.08 -11.13 12.90
N LEU A 177 2.11 -11.98 11.90
CA LEU A 177 3.26 -12.82 11.57
C LEU A 177 4.25 -12.03 10.71
N ILE A 178 5.53 -12.09 11.07
CA ILE A 178 6.61 -11.45 10.33
C ILE A 178 7.16 -12.48 9.33
N ASP A 179 6.59 -12.49 8.13
CA ASP A 179 6.90 -13.47 7.08
C ASP A 179 8.22 -13.15 6.36
N LYS A 180 8.52 -11.85 6.20
CA LYS A 180 9.82 -11.38 5.71
C LYS A 180 10.14 -10.05 6.36
N MET A 181 11.39 -9.82 6.73
CA MET A 181 11.78 -8.51 7.25
C MET A 181 13.21 -8.18 6.88
N CYS A 182 13.39 -6.99 6.31
CA CYS A 182 14.70 -6.39 6.06
C CYS A 182 14.90 -5.24 7.04
N VAL A 183 14.94 -5.54 8.35
CA VAL A 183 15.13 -4.53 9.40
C VAL A 183 16.27 -4.97 10.31
N HIS A 184 17.11 -4.00 10.67
CA HIS A 184 18.35 -4.15 11.44
C HIS A 184 18.15 -3.75 12.92
N ASN A 185 16.90 -3.67 13.39
CA ASN A 185 16.57 -3.30 14.76
C ASN A 185 16.73 -4.53 15.68
N ALA A 186 17.58 -4.40 16.71
CA ALA A 186 17.88 -5.45 17.68
C ALA A 186 16.63 -6.01 18.37
N GLU A 187 15.65 -5.17 18.68
CA GLU A 187 14.41 -5.58 19.39
C GLU A 187 13.50 -6.49 18.55
N MET A 188 13.72 -6.53 17.24
CA MET A 188 12.95 -7.33 16.30
C MET A 188 13.68 -8.60 15.87
N ILE A 189 14.95 -8.77 16.28
CA ILE A 189 15.73 -9.98 16.00
C ILE A 189 15.07 -11.16 16.73
N GLY A 190 14.77 -12.23 15.99
CA GLY A 190 14.19 -13.46 16.52
C GLY A 190 12.67 -13.42 16.73
N LYS A 191 12.01 -12.25 16.66
CA LYS A 191 10.55 -12.16 16.71
C LYS A 191 9.94 -12.71 15.42
N LYS A 192 9.07 -13.70 15.56
CA LYS A 192 8.33 -14.33 14.43
C LYS A 192 6.90 -13.82 14.31
N HIS A 193 6.33 -13.32 15.40
CA HIS A 193 4.98 -12.78 15.44
C HIS A 193 4.82 -11.78 16.59
N VAL A 194 3.77 -10.97 16.50
CA VAL A 194 3.32 -10.02 17.53
C VAL A 194 1.81 -10.13 17.65
N LEU A 195 1.31 -10.17 18.89
CA LEU A 195 -0.13 -10.11 19.17
C LEU A 195 -0.57 -8.65 19.32
N PHE A 196 -1.80 -8.37 18.90
CA PHE A 196 -2.40 -7.05 19.04
C PHE A 196 -3.92 -7.16 19.15
N GLN A 197 -4.54 -6.09 19.62
CA GLN A 197 -5.99 -5.92 19.67
C GLN A 197 -6.42 -4.76 18.76
N ILE A 198 -7.68 -4.80 18.32
CA ILE A 198 -8.31 -3.68 17.61
C ILE A 198 -9.53 -3.26 18.43
N ASN A 199 -9.57 -1.99 18.85
CA ASN A 199 -10.72 -1.41 19.51
C ASN A 199 -11.16 -0.10 18.80
N THR A 200 -12.12 0.60 19.39
CA THR A 200 -12.68 1.85 18.82
C THR A 200 -11.63 2.96 18.63
N ASN A 201 -10.49 2.86 19.30
CA ASN A 201 -9.39 3.81 19.19
C ASN A 201 -8.24 3.29 18.29
N GLY A 202 -8.41 2.16 17.61
CA GLY A 202 -7.46 1.57 16.67
C GLY A 202 -6.71 0.34 17.21
N ILE A 203 -5.51 0.10 16.67
CA ILE A 203 -4.63 -1.02 17.05
C ILE A 203 -3.97 -0.73 18.40
N ARG A 204 -3.95 -1.71 19.31
CA ARG A 204 -3.33 -1.64 20.64
C ARG A 204 -2.51 -2.88 20.94
N ASP A 205 -1.54 -2.72 21.83
CA ASP A 205 -0.83 -3.84 22.44
C ASP A 205 -1.80 -4.66 23.31
N VAL A 206 -1.47 -5.94 23.51
CA VAL A 206 -2.18 -6.85 24.41
C VAL A 206 -1.71 -6.63 25.84
#